data_AF-A0A699WVN4-F1
#
_entry.id   AF-A0A699WVN4-F1
#
_cell.length_a   1.000
_cell.length_b   1.000
_cell.length_c   1.000
_cell.angle_alpha   90.00
_cell.angle_beta   90.00
_cell.angle_gamma   90.00
#
_symmetry.space_group_name_H-M   'P 1'
#
loop_
_entity.id
_entity.type
_entity.pdbx_description
1 polymer ?
#
loop_
_entity_poly.entity_id
_entity_poly.type
_entity_poly.pdbx_seq_one_letter_code
_entity_poly.pdbx_strand_id
1 'polypeptide(L)'
;ALDELKAGRAREGADLAKLLDERLVSIKTEVATLRTLVPQMLATQRQKVLDRFADMKAELDPQRLEQEMVLLAQKSDVAEELDRLSTHVTEVRRVLKTGGQAGRRLDFLMQELNREANTLGSK
;
A
#
# COMPACT_ATOMS: atom_id res chain seq x y z
N ALA A 1 -35.38 19.24 18.21
CA ALA A 1 -35.51 18.18 17.19
C ALA A 1 -34.51 18.32 16.03
N LEU A 2 -34.70 19.25 15.06
CA LEU A 2 -33.82 19.33 13.87
C LEU A 2 -32.38 19.76 14.21
N ASP A 3 -32.22 20.73 15.10
CA ASP A 3 -30.89 21.24 15.46
C ASP A 3 -30.10 20.24 16.32
N GLU A 4 -30.79 19.51 17.21
CA GLU A 4 -30.21 18.41 17.97
C GLU A 4 -29.73 17.28 17.04
N LEU A 5 -30.50 16.96 15.99
CA LEU A 5 -30.09 15.98 14.98
C LEU A 5 -28.83 16.44 14.22
N LYS A 6 -28.77 17.72 13.80
CA LYS A 6 -27.59 18.28 13.15
C LYS A 6 -26.36 18.25 14.06
N ALA A 7 -26.53 18.63 15.33
CA ALA A 7 -25.46 18.60 16.33
C ALA A 7 -24.98 17.17 16.61
N GLY A 8 -25.89 16.19 16.64
CA GLY A 8 -25.57 14.77 16.73
C GLY A 8 -24.68 14.31 15.58
N ARG A 9 -25.12 14.55 14.33
CA ARG A 9 -24.37 14.18 13.12
C ARG A 9 -23.00 14.85 13.02
N ALA A 10 -22.89 16.11 13.44
CA ALA A 10 -21.63 16.83 13.43
C ALA A 10 -20.60 16.20 14.40
N ARG A 11 -21.04 15.80 15.60
CA ARG A 11 -20.18 15.10 16.58
C ARG A 11 -19.73 13.73 16.06
N GLU A 12 -20.68 12.92 15.60
CA GLU A 12 -20.37 11.61 15.02
C GLU A 12 -19.40 11.72 13.84
N GLY A 13 -19.61 12.67 12.94
CA GLY A 13 -18.71 12.92 11.82
C GLY A 13 -17.30 13.32 12.24
N ALA A 14 -17.16 14.11 13.30
CA ALA A 14 -15.86 14.48 13.85
C ALA A 14 -15.12 13.28 14.46
N ASP A 15 -15.82 12.43 15.20
CA ASP A 15 -15.26 11.21 15.80
C ASP A 15 -14.82 10.21 14.71
N LEU A 16 -15.63 10.04 13.66
CA LEU A 16 -15.30 9.20 12.51
C LEU A 16 -14.09 9.75 11.74
N ALA A 17 -14.02 11.07 11.51
CA ALA A 17 -12.89 11.68 10.84
C ALA A 17 -11.58 11.46 11.60
N LYS A 18 -11.62 11.55 12.94
CA LYS A 18 -10.47 11.23 13.80
C LYS A 18 -10.04 9.78 13.64
N LEU A 19 -10.98 8.83 13.75
CA LEU A 19 -10.69 7.41 13.59
C LEU A 19 -10.07 7.10 12.21
N LEU A 20 -10.62 7.70 11.15
CA LEU A 20 -10.06 7.53 9.80
C LEU A 20 -8.64 8.10 9.71
N ASP A 21 -8.38 9.28 10.25
CA ASP A 21 -7.02 9.85 10.20
C ASP A 21 -5.99 9.00 10.95
N GLU A 22 -6.37 8.41 12.10
CA GLU A 22 -5.52 7.45 12.82
C GLU A 22 -5.15 6.25 11.93
N ARG A 23 -6.12 5.67 11.22
CA ARG A 23 -5.86 4.58 10.26
C ARG A 23 -4.99 5.02 9.09
N LEU A 24 -5.20 6.22 8.56
CA LEU A 24 -4.38 6.77 7.48
C LEU A 24 -2.93 7.02 7.92
N VAL A 25 -2.71 7.41 9.18
CA VAL A 25 -1.37 7.49 9.76
C VAL A 25 -0.74 6.09 9.82
N SER A 26 -1.46 5.09 10.35
CA SER A 26 -0.95 3.72 10.42
C SER A 26 -0.56 3.18 9.05
N ILE A 27 -1.43 3.32 8.03
CA ILE A 27 -1.13 2.87 6.66
C ILE A 27 0.14 3.54 6.14
N LYS A 28 0.30 4.86 6.34
CA LYS A 28 1.49 5.59 5.90
C LYS A 28 2.77 5.07 6.57
N THR A 29 2.70 4.76 7.87
CA THR A 29 3.82 4.18 8.61
C THR A 29 4.19 2.81 8.04
N GLU A 30 3.22 1.93 7.82
CA GLU A 30 3.48 0.60 7.26
C GLU A 30 4.05 0.67 5.84
N VAL A 31 3.53 1.57 5.00
CA VAL A 31 4.09 1.81 3.66
C VAL A 31 5.55 2.25 3.74
N ALA A 32 5.92 3.14 4.68
CA ALA A 32 7.30 3.57 4.86
C ALA A 32 8.22 2.43 5.31
N THR A 33 7.72 1.58 6.23
CA THR A 33 8.41 0.37 6.67
C THR A 33 8.66 -0.58 5.49
N LEU A 34 7.62 -0.88 4.70
CA LEU A 34 7.70 -1.80 3.57
C LEU A 34 8.64 -1.29 2.45
N ARG A 35 8.65 0.02 2.18
CA ARG A 35 9.61 0.62 1.24
C ARG A 35 11.07 0.38 1.63
N THR A 36 11.33 0.19 2.92
CA THR A 36 12.68 -0.10 3.43
C THR A 36 12.98 -1.60 3.41
N LEU A 37 12.00 -2.43 3.78
CA LEU A 37 12.18 -3.89 3.90
C LEU A 37 12.16 -4.63 2.56
N VAL A 38 11.28 -4.27 1.63
CA VAL A 38 11.10 -4.97 0.36
C VAL A 38 12.41 -5.05 -0.44
N PRO A 39 13.18 -3.95 -0.63
CA PRO A 39 14.46 -4.03 -1.33
C PRO A 39 15.46 -4.98 -0.67
N GLN A 40 15.47 -5.05 0.67
CA GLN A 40 16.38 -5.91 1.43
C GLN A 40 15.98 -7.39 1.30
N MET A 41 14.67 -7.67 1.35
CA MET A 41 14.14 -9.03 1.13
C MET A 41 14.48 -9.54 -0.26
N LEU A 42 14.26 -8.72 -1.29
CA LEU A 42 14.57 -9.08 -2.68
C LEU A 42 16.09 -9.28 -2.89
N ALA A 43 16.92 -8.41 -2.30
CA ALA A 43 18.38 -8.59 -2.35
C ALA A 43 18.83 -9.88 -1.67
N THR A 44 18.25 -10.21 -0.51
CA THR A 44 18.54 -11.46 0.22
C THR A 44 18.11 -12.69 -0.59
N GLN A 45 16.94 -12.62 -1.24
CA GLN A 45 16.45 -13.70 -2.09
C GLN A 45 17.32 -13.88 -3.32
N ARG A 46 17.76 -12.79 -3.96
CA ARG A 46 18.73 -12.81 -5.05
C ARG A 46 20.04 -13.47 -4.62
N GLN A 47 20.58 -13.10 -3.45
CA GLN A 47 21.83 -13.68 -2.95
C GLN A 47 21.69 -15.19 -2.71
N LYS A 48 20.60 -15.64 -2.07
CA LYS A 48 20.34 -17.08 -1.86
C LYS A 48 20.30 -17.87 -3.17
N VAL A 49 19.77 -17.27 -4.23
CA VAL A 49 19.75 -17.87 -5.56
C VAL A 49 21.17 -17.94 -6.12
N LEU A 50 21.94 -16.85 -6.06
CA LEU A 50 23.34 -16.82 -6.51
C LEU A 50 24.23 -17.83 -5.76
N ASP A 51 24.06 -17.98 -4.45
CA ASP A 51 24.84 -18.91 -3.63
C ASP A 51 24.58 -20.37 -4.06
N ARG A 52 23.31 -20.75 -4.25
CA ARG A 52 22.94 -22.07 -4.78
C ARG A 52 23.56 -22.35 -6.15
N PHE A 53 23.71 -21.33 -6.99
CA PHE A 53 24.34 -21.47 -8.30
C PHE A 53 25.86 -21.58 -8.22
N ALA A 54 26.51 -20.86 -7.30
CA ALA A 54 27.95 -20.96 -7.07
C ALA A 54 28.36 -22.39 -6.67
N ASP A 55 27.50 -23.06 -5.89
CA ASP A 55 27.68 -24.46 -5.50
C ASP A 55 27.55 -25.44 -6.69
N MET A 56 26.84 -25.06 -7.76
CA MET A 56 26.53 -25.92 -8.91
C MET A 56 27.49 -25.80 -10.11
N LYS A 57 28.51 -24.92 -10.05
CA LYS A 57 29.47 -24.66 -11.16
C LYS A 57 28.79 -24.59 -12.53
N ALA A 58 28.00 -23.56 -12.81
CA ALA A 58 27.30 -23.45 -14.11
C ALA A 58 27.50 -22.11 -14.83
N GLU A 59 27.69 -22.23 -16.14
CA GLU A 59 27.67 -21.18 -17.16
C GLU A 59 26.33 -20.40 -17.16
N LEU A 60 26.31 -19.22 -17.79
CA LEU A 60 25.15 -18.33 -17.85
C LEU A 60 23.93 -18.99 -18.52
N ASP A 61 23.04 -19.54 -17.71
CA ASP A 61 21.78 -20.19 -18.10
C ASP A 61 20.70 -19.14 -18.48
N PRO A 62 20.05 -19.22 -19.67
CA PRO A 62 18.88 -18.42 -20.04
C PRO A 62 17.77 -18.37 -18.98
N GLN A 63 17.58 -19.46 -18.23
CA GLN A 63 16.62 -19.55 -17.14
C GLN A 63 16.92 -18.55 -16.01
N ARG A 64 18.17 -18.09 -15.90
CA ARG A 64 18.65 -17.10 -14.93
C ARG A 64 18.33 -15.66 -15.34
N LEU A 65 18.35 -15.37 -16.63
CA LEU A 65 17.89 -14.08 -17.16
C LEU A 65 16.38 -13.93 -16.87
N GLU A 66 15.61 -15.00 -17.10
CA GLU A 66 14.19 -15.03 -16.77
C GLU A 66 13.93 -14.81 -15.27
N GLN A 67 14.69 -15.46 -14.38
CA GLN A 67 14.55 -15.26 -12.93
C GLN A 67 14.85 -13.81 -12.48
N GLU A 68 15.90 -13.19 -13.01
CA GLU A 68 16.22 -11.79 -12.71
C GLU A 68 15.14 -10.84 -13.25
N MET A 69 14.58 -11.15 -14.43
CA MET A 69 13.43 -10.40 -14.98
C MET A 69 12.19 -10.55 -14.10
N VAL A 70 11.91 -11.73 -13.56
CA VAL A 70 10.81 -11.96 -12.61
C VAL A 70 11.00 -11.17 -11.32
N LEU A 71 12.20 -11.18 -10.74
CA LEU A 71 12.51 -10.42 -9.52
C LEU A 71 12.38 -8.91 -9.73
N LEU A 72 12.84 -8.40 -10.89
CA LEU A 72 12.69 -6.99 -11.25
C LEU A 72 11.21 -6.62 -11.46
N ALA A 73 10.43 -7.50 -12.11
CA ALA A 73 9.01 -7.32 -12.29
C ALA A 73 8.28 -7.27 -10.93
N GLN A 74 8.53 -8.23 -10.04
CA GLN A 74 7.98 -8.25 -8.68
C GLN A 74 8.34 -6.99 -7.87
N LYS A 75 9.60 -6.54 -7.96
CA LYS A 75 10.04 -5.31 -7.29
C LYS A 75 9.26 -4.08 -7.79
N SER A 76 9.14 -3.95 -9.11
CA SER A 76 8.46 -2.81 -9.74
C SER A 76 6.98 -2.79 -9.38
N ASP A 77 6.35 -3.95 -9.41
CA ASP A 77 4.94 -4.16 -9.10
C ASP A 77 4.64 -3.88 -7.61
N VAL A 78 5.46 -4.35 -6.67
CA VAL A 78 5.32 -3.97 -5.24
C VAL A 78 5.52 -2.46 -5.03
N ALA A 79 6.49 -1.84 -5.71
CA ALA A 79 6.71 -0.40 -5.60
C ALA A 79 5.50 0.40 -6.10
N GLU A 80 4.87 -0.04 -7.19
CA GLU A 80 3.66 0.56 -7.74
C GLU A 80 2.49 0.51 -6.75
N GLU A 81 2.25 -0.64 -6.11
CA GLU A 81 1.18 -0.78 -5.10
C GLU A 81 1.41 0.15 -3.88
N LEU A 82 2.66 0.30 -3.44
CA LEU A 82 3.01 1.23 -2.35
C LEU A 82 2.81 2.70 -2.75
N ASP A 83 3.05 3.06 -4.01
CA ASP A 83 2.77 4.39 -4.56
C ASP A 83 1.26 4.66 -4.66
N ARG A 84 0.48 3.67 -5.11
CA ARG A 84 -1.00 3.74 -5.18
C ARG A 84 -1.62 3.91 -3.80
N LEU A 85 -1.22 3.09 -2.82
CA LEU A 85 -1.65 3.25 -1.42
C LEU A 85 -1.36 4.66 -0.88
N SER A 86 -0.15 5.17 -1.12
CA SER A 86 0.24 6.53 -0.67
C SER A 86 -0.64 7.62 -1.29
N THR A 87 -0.98 7.45 -2.57
CA THR A 87 -1.85 8.37 -3.31
C THR A 87 -3.27 8.35 -2.74
N HIS A 88 -3.84 7.16 -2.53
CA HIS A 88 -5.19 7.03 -1.97
C HIS A 88 -5.27 7.56 -0.54
N VAL A 89 -4.27 7.31 0.32
CA VAL A 89 -4.19 7.88 1.67
C VAL A 89 -4.24 9.41 1.64
N THR A 90 -3.50 10.03 0.71
CA THR A 90 -3.47 11.48 0.54
C THR A 90 -4.83 12.02 0.09
N GLU A 91 -5.47 11.34 -0.86
CA GLU A 91 -6.78 11.72 -1.37
C GLU A 91 -7.89 11.58 -0.31
N VAL A 92 -7.88 10.52 0.52
CA VAL A 92 -8.84 10.39 1.63
C VAL A 92 -8.70 11.56 2.60
N ARG A 93 -7.48 11.91 3.01
CA ARG A 93 -7.24 13.09 3.87
C ARG A 93 -7.78 14.37 3.26
N ARG A 94 -7.56 14.56 1.96
CA ARG A 94 -8.04 15.75 1.24
C ARG A 94 -9.55 15.82 1.23
N VAL A 95 -10.22 14.71 0.96
CA VAL A 95 -11.69 14.61 0.94
C VAL A 95 -12.28 14.89 2.33
N LEU A 96 -11.71 14.32 3.38
CA LEU A 96 -12.13 14.58 4.76
C LEU A 96 -12.00 16.06 5.15
N LYS A 97 -10.91 16.72 4.74
CA LYS A 97 -10.69 18.16 4.99
C LYS A 97 -11.62 19.07 4.18
N THR A 98 -11.91 18.68 2.93
CA THR A 98 -12.75 19.50 2.03
C THR A 98 -14.21 19.50 2.47
N GLY A 99 -14.70 18.37 3.03
CA GLY A 99 -16.08 18.23 3.46
C GLY A 99 -17.08 18.26 2.30
N GLY A 100 -18.35 18.52 2.61
CA GLY A 100 -19.45 18.51 1.62
C GLY A 100 -19.93 17.08 1.30
N GLN A 101 -20.30 16.83 0.04
CA GLN A 101 -20.75 15.51 -0.41
C GLN A 101 -19.56 14.55 -0.59
N ALA A 102 -19.01 14.08 0.53
CA ALA A 102 -17.81 13.24 0.57
C ALA A 102 -18.10 11.73 0.54
N GLY A 103 -19.29 11.27 0.96
CA GLY A 103 -19.60 9.86 1.21
C GLY A 103 -19.27 8.91 0.05
N ARG A 104 -19.87 9.13 -1.12
CA ARG A 104 -19.64 8.27 -2.31
C ARG A 104 -18.17 8.22 -2.74
N ARG A 105 -17.46 9.33 -2.55
CA ARG A 105 -16.04 9.42 -2.89
C ARG A 105 -15.17 8.68 -1.87
N LEU A 106 -15.51 8.77 -0.59
CA LEU A 106 -14.85 8.01 0.47
C LEU A 106 -15.07 6.52 0.27
N ASP A 107 -16.29 6.08 -0.08
CA ASP A 107 -16.58 4.67 -0.38
C ASP A 107 -15.68 4.12 -1.49
N PHE A 108 -15.56 4.86 -2.60
CA PHE A 108 -14.66 4.50 -3.69
C PHE A 108 -13.20 4.40 -3.20
N LEU A 109 -12.72 5.39 -2.45
CA LEU A 109 -11.34 5.38 -1.95
C LEU A 109 -11.08 4.24 -0.95
N MET A 110 -12.07 3.82 -0.16
CA MET A 110 -11.93 2.66 0.74
C MET A 110 -11.84 1.36 -0.05
N GLN A 111 -12.57 1.23 -1.17
CA GLN A 111 -12.46 0.08 -2.07
C GLN A 111 -11.08 0.01 -2.71
N GLU A 112 -10.56 1.13 -3.21
CA GLU A 112 -9.23 1.18 -3.80
C GLU A 112 -8.15 0.87 -2.76
N LEU A 113 -8.20 1.45 -1.55
CA LEU A 113 -7.25 1.11 -0.48
C LEU A 113 -7.25 -0.38 -0.13
N ASN A 114 -8.43 -1.00 -0.06
CA ASN A 114 -8.56 -2.43 0.22
C ASN A 114 -8.00 -3.27 -0.94
N ARG A 115 -8.29 -2.87 -2.18
CA ARG A 115 -7.75 -3.52 -3.38
C ARG A 115 -6.22 -3.53 -3.34
N GLU A 116 -5.58 -2.38 -3.15
CA GLU A 116 -4.11 -2.32 -3.23
C GLU A 116 -3.45 -3.02 -2.04
N ALA A 117 -4.07 -2.99 -0.86
CA ALA A 117 -3.61 -3.77 0.29
C ALA A 117 -3.65 -5.29 0.03
N ASN A 118 -4.71 -5.80 -0.61
CA ASN A 118 -4.82 -7.22 -0.95
C ASN A 118 -3.87 -7.61 -2.10
N THR A 119 -3.73 -6.75 -3.11
CA THR A 119 -2.79 -6.95 -4.22
C THR A 119 -1.36 -7.03 -3.67
N LEU A 120 -0.99 -6.15 -2.74
CA LEU A 120 0.29 -6.19 -2.06
C LEU A 120 0.47 -7.45 -1.20
N GLY A 121 -0.55 -7.87 -0.44
CA GLY A 121 -0.49 -9.03 0.44
C GLY A 121 -0.49 -10.40 -0.25
N SER A 122 -0.82 -10.45 -1.54
CA SER A 122 -0.81 -11.69 -2.35
C SER A 122 0.49 -11.88 -3.16
N LYS A 123 1.45 -10.97 -3.00
CA LYS A 123 2.77 -11.00 -3.63
C LYS A 123 3.84 -11.41 -2.63
#